data_AF-A0A0Q5VT53-F1
#
_entry.id   AF-A0A0Q5VT53-F1
#
_cell.length_a   1.000
_cell.length_b   1.000
_cell.length_c   1.000
_cell.angle_alpha   90.00
_cell.angle_beta   90.00
_cell.angle_gamma   90.00
#
_symmetry.space_group_name_H-M   'P 1'
#
loop_
_entity.id
_entity.type
_entity.pdbx_description
1 polymer ?
#
loop_
_entity_poly.entity_id
_entity_poly.type
_entity_poly.pdbx_seq_one_letter_code
_entity_poly.pdbx_strand_id
1 'polypeptide(L)'
;MTRTARRRPLPARATARAVSLVAALALTACSGGTTDPPAASPAPPSAPTTGPGGDAAAAPTAQAPSPVPAAGDPQQQGTVQIQLTAGDLSLTATLVDSPTADAFAAQLPMTVPISDHASTEKVFYPPAELSTQGAPEGYEPSAGDLAYYSPWGNVAVYYQDFAWSRGLVPLARLDGDPAPLADLPDDTELTIALR
;
A
#
# COMPACT_ATOMS: atom_id res chain seq x y z
N MET A 1 14.68 -57.11 -40.60
CA MET A 1 15.17 -55.72 -40.56
C MET A 1 15.55 -55.37 -41.99
N THR A 2 14.98 -54.43 -42.75
CA THR A 2 14.16 -53.25 -42.47
C THR A 2 13.45 -52.91 -43.79
N ARG A 3 12.18 -52.50 -43.71
CA ARG A 3 11.25 -52.31 -44.83
C ARG A 3 11.65 -51.08 -45.66
N THR A 4 12.01 -51.31 -46.93
CA THR A 4 12.38 -50.25 -47.89
C THR A 4 11.14 -49.50 -48.39
N ALA A 5 11.03 -48.22 -48.04
CA ALA A 5 9.99 -47.31 -48.50
C ALA A 5 10.27 -46.78 -49.92
N ARG A 6 9.30 -46.92 -50.83
CA ARG A 6 9.11 -46.18 -52.10
C ARG A 6 7.58 -46.16 -52.33
N ARG A 7 6.86 -45.12 -52.76
CA ARG A 7 7.13 -44.06 -53.76
C ARG A 7 6.24 -42.81 -53.50
N ARG A 8 6.71 -41.69 -54.07
CA ARG A 8 6.14 -40.32 -54.30
C ARG A 8 4.79 -40.31 -55.10
N PRO A 9 4.24 -39.16 -55.57
CA PRO A 9 3.91 -37.82 -55.02
C PRO A 9 2.43 -37.38 -55.28
N LEU A 10 2.09 -36.14 -54.86
CA LEU A 10 0.83 -35.34 -54.87
C LEU A 10 0.14 -35.14 -56.25
N PRO A 11 -1.18 -34.79 -56.35
CA PRO A 11 -1.72 -33.40 -56.22
C PRO A 11 -3.13 -33.40 -55.53
N ALA A 12 -3.92 -32.33 -55.28
CA ALA A 12 -4.10 -31.03 -55.90
C ALA A 12 -4.81 -30.05 -54.93
N ARG A 13 -4.68 -28.75 -55.24
CA ARG A 13 -5.37 -27.62 -54.63
C ARG A 13 -6.89 -27.67 -54.86
N ALA A 14 -7.67 -27.24 -53.87
CA ALA A 14 -9.03 -26.75 -54.09
C ALA A 14 -9.19 -25.38 -53.41
N THR A 15 -9.17 -24.34 -54.23
CA THR A 15 -9.63 -22.99 -53.91
C THR A 15 -11.14 -22.91 -54.14
N ALA A 16 -11.90 -22.34 -53.22
CA ALA A 16 -13.21 -21.75 -53.53
C ALA A 16 -13.43 -20.48 -52.70
N ARG A 17 -13.65 -19.37 -53.41
CA ARG A 17 -14.02 -18.04 -52.91
C ARG A 17 -15.55 -17.88 -52.97
N ALA A 18 -16.13 -17.13 -52.05
CA ALA A 18 -17.26 -16.19 -52.26
C ALA A 18 -17.56 -15.49 -50.90
N VAL A 19 -17.22 -14.21 -50.70
CA VAL A 19 -18.01 -13.00 -50.99
C VAL A 19 -19.36 -12.96 -50.28
N SER A 20 -19.48 -12.09 -49.28
CA SER A 20 -20.72 -11.37 -48.97
C SER A 20 -20.38 -10.04 -48.31
N LEU A 21 -20.48 -8.99 -49.12
CA LEU A 21 -20.47 -7.59 -48.74
C LEU A 21 -21.94 -7.16 -48.64
N VAL A 22 -22.42 -6.77 -47.46
CA VAL A 22 -23.61 -5.91 -47.34
C VAL A 22 -23.31 -4.87 -46.26
N ALA A 23 -23.35 -3.63 -46.69
CA ALA A 23 -23.30 -2.42 -45.87
C ALA A 23 -24.72 -1.89 -45.64
N ALA A 24 -25.02 -1.38 -44.45
CA ALA A 24 -25.99 -0.29 -44.27
C ALA A 24 -25.84 0.36 -42.87
N LEU A 25 -25.70 1.68 -42.89
CA LEU A 25 -25.67 2.63 -41.77
C LEU A 25 -26.98 2.65 -40.96
N ALA A 26 -26.85 2.83 -39.64
CA ALA A 26 -27.74 3.70 -38.87
C ALA A 26 -26.97 4.27 -37.66
N LEU A 27 -26.47 5.51 -37.79
CA LEU A 27 -25.94 6.30 -36.69
C LEU A 27 -27.11 7.03 -36.01
N THR A 28 -27.49 6.67 -34.79
CA THR A 28 -28.16 7.61 -33.87
C THR A 28 -28.08 7.12 -32.42
N ALA A 29 -27.19 7.71 -31.62
CA ALA A 29 -27.33 7.85 -30.17
C ALA A 29 -26.23 8.76 -29.62
N CYS A 30 -26.49 10.07 -29.59
CA CYS A 30 -25.76 10.98 -28.70
C CYS A 30 -26.76 11.53 -27.69
N SER A 31 -26.72 11.00 -26.47
CA SER A 31 -27.26 11.69 -25.30
C SER A 31 -26.10 11.79 -24.33
N GLY A 32 -25.52 12.99 -24.27
CA GLY A 32 -24.36 13.29 -23.45
C GLY A 32 -24.73 13.24 -21.98
N GLY A 33 -24.18 12.25 -21.27
CA GLY A 33 -23.97 12.35 -19.84
C GLY A 33 -22.63 13.04 -19.62
N THR A 34 -22.64 14.29 -19.17
CA THR A 34 -21.49 14.92 -18.53
C THR A 34 -21.30 14.22 -17.18
N THR A 35 -20.52 13.14 -17.19
CA THR A 35 -19.91 12.62 -15.97
C THR A 35 -18.72 13.53 -15.67
N ASP A 36 -18.88 14.37 -14.66
CA ASP A 36 -17.76 15.08 -14.02
C ASP A 36 -16.74 14.01 -13.57
N PRO A 37 -15.46 14.09 -13.98
CA PRO A 37 -14.45 13.20 -13.42
C PRO A 37 -14.31 13.48 -11.92
N PRO A 38 -14.20 12.44 -11.05
CA PRO A 38 -13.84 12.69 -9.67
C PRO A 38 -12.49 13.43 -9.64
N ALA A 39 -12.42 14.47 -8.81
CA ALA A 39 -11.22 15.25 -8.61
C ALA A 39 -10.06 14.30 -8.26
N ALA A 40 -9.05 14.25 -9.13
CA ALA A 40 -7.80 13.56 -8.85
C ALA A 40 -7.25 14.10 -7.53
N SER A 41 -7.02 13.20 -6.56
CA SER A 41 -6.35 13.55 -5.31
C SER A 41 -5.02 14.22 -5.63
N PRO A 42 -4.73 15.40 -5.06
CA PRO A 42 -3.46 16.07 -5.32
C PRO A 42 -2.31 15.17 -4.86
N ALA A 43 -1.39 14.89 -5.79
CA ALA A 43 -0.16 14.18 -5.47
C ALA A 43 0.61 14.94 -4.39
N PRO A 44 1.05 14.28 -3.31
CA PRO A 44 1.82 14.95 -2.29
C PRO A 44 3.19 15.43 -2.82
N PRO A 45 3.66 16.64 -2.45
CA PRO A 45 4.98 17.14 -2.84
C PRO A 45 6.11 16.46 -2.06
N SER A 46 7.23 16.12 -2.71
CA SER A 46 8.39 15.46 -2.07
C SER A 46 8.83 16.14 -0.76
N ALA A 47 8.98 15.35 0.31
CA ALA A 47 9.43 15.84 1.62
C ALA A 47 10.86 16.44 1.56
N PRO A 48 11.13 17.58 2.22
CA PRO A 48 12.47 18.18 2.22
C PRO A 48 13.43 17.47 3.19
N THR A 49 14.61 17.09 2.68
CA THR A 49 15.76 16.61 3.45
C THR A 49 16.54 17.80 4.03
N THR A 50 16.71 17.87 5.35
CA THR A 50 17.71 18.77 5.97
C THR A 50 18.32 18.08 7.19
N GLY A 51 19.60 17.71 7.08
CA GLY A 51 20.43 17.17 8.15
C GLY A 51 21.10 18.25 9.01
N PRO A 52 21.68 17.88 10.17
CA PRO A 52 21.57 18.69 11.39
C PRO A 52 22.85 19.45 11.76
N GLY A 53 22.67 20.48 12.59
CA GLY A 53 23.73 21.09 13.40
C GLY A 53 23.31 21.07 14.88
N GLY A 54 24.26 20.82 15.78
CA GLY A 54 24.06 21.02 17.21
C GLY A 54 25.05 20.25 18.10
N ASP A 55 26.11 20.94 18.53
CA ASP A 55 26.83 20.66 19.77
C ASP A 55 25.91 20.88 20.98
N ALA A 56 25.91 19.97 21.96
CA ALA A 56 25.45 20.28 23.31
C ALA A 56 26.15 19.41 24.35
N ALA A 57 26.90 20.07 25.22
CA ALA A 57 27.53 19.51 26.40
C ALA A 57 26.59 19.49 27.62
N ALA A 58 26.94 18.59 28.54
CA ALA A 58 26.72 18.60 29.99
C ALA A 58 25.37 18.12 30.57
N ALA A 59 25.49 17.02 31.34
CA ALA A 59 24.55 16.50 32.33
C ALA A 59 24.44 17.41 33.57
N PRO A 60 23.44 17.20 34.46
CA PRO A 60 23.73 16.36 35.65
C PRO A 60 22.58 15.49 36.23
N THR A 61 23.02 14.38 36.83
CA THR A 61 22.67 13.72 38.11
C THR A 61 21.22 13.51 38.60
N ALA A 62 20.81 12.24 38.55
CA ALA A 62 20.15 11.36 39.53
C ALA A 62 19.15 11.90 40.58
N GLN A 63 17.91 11.37 40.51
CA GLN A 63 17.10 11.00 41.67
C GLN A 63 16.41 9.65 41.42
N ALA A 64 16.54 8.73 42.37
CA ALA A 64 15.88 7.42 42.35
C ALA A 64 14.53 7.49 43.10
N PRO A 65 13.42 7.02 42.52
CA PRO A 65 12.19 6.83 43.27
C PRO A 65 12.12 5.44 43.92
N SER A 66 11.57 5.40 45.13
CA SER A 66 11.28 4.22 45.95
C SER A 66 10.18 3.32 45.33
N PRO A 67 10.11 2.02 45.67
CA PRO A 67 9.31 1.04 44.94
C PRO A 67 7.80 1.20 45.18
N VAL A 68 7.05 1.35 44.09
CA VAL A 68 5.59 1.17 44.06
C VAL A 68 5.23 -0.32 44.14
N PRO A 69 4.09 -0.69 44.75
CA PRO A 69 3.66 -2.09 44.87
C PRO A 69 3.46 -2.70 43.50
N ALA A 70 3.81 -3.98 43.38
CA ALA A 70 3.74 -4.79 42.16
C ALA A 70 2.51 -4.47 41.30
N ALA A 71 2.76 -3.84 40.15
CA ALA A 71 1.83 -3.84 39.04
C ALA A 71 1.50 -5.30 38.73
N GLY A 72 0.20 -5.60 38.62
CA GLY A 72 -0.28 -6.91 38.26
C GLY A 72 0.39 -7.41 36.98
N ASP A 73 0.41 -8.74 36.83
CA ASP A 73 0.95 -9.43 35.66
C ASP A 73 0.67 -8.63 34.38
N PRO A 74 1.69 -8.38 33.53
CA PRO A 74 1.45 -7.84 32.20
C PRO A 74 0.51 -8.84 31.52
N GLN A 75 -0.76 -8.46 31.46
CA GLN A 75 -1.74 -9.13 30.61
C GLN A 75 -1.05 -9.23 29.26
N GLN A 76 -0.95 -10.43 28.71
CA GLN A 76 -0.59 -10.64 27.32
C GLN A 76 -1.55 -9.80 26.48
N GLN A 77 -1.18 -8.56 26.19
CA GLN A 77 -1.83 -7.75 25.17
C GLN A 77 -1.47 -8.47 23.88
N GLY A 78 -2.44 -9.23 23.37
CA GLY A 78 -2.27 -9.99 22.15
C GLY A 78 -1.85 -9.04 21.03
N THR A 79 -0.85 -9.45 20.26
CA THR A 79 -0.45 -8.76 19.04
C THR A 79 -1.65 -8.59 18.12
N VAL A 80 -2.05 -7.34 17.83
CA VAL A 80 -3.17 -7.06 16.93
C VAL A 80 -2.68 -7.19 15.49
N GLN A 81 -3.35 -8.02 14.70
CA GLN A 81 -3.06 -8.21 13.28
C GLN A 81 -4.15 -7.60 12.42
N ILE A 82 -3.76 -7.18 11.22
CA ILE A 82 -4.64 -6.67 10.18
C ILE A 82 -4.41 -7.44 8.88
N GLN A 83 -5.46 -7.59 8.10
CA GLN A 83 -5.44 -8.09 6.74
C GLN A 83 -5.55 -6.92 5.77
N LEU A 84 -4.62 -6.85 4.83
CA LEU A 84 -4.67 -6.00 3.65
C LEU A 84 -5.09 -6.85 2.45
N THR A 85 -6.04 -6.39 1.65
CA THR A 85 -6.52 -7.11 0.45
C THR A 85 -6.75 -6.13 -0.70
N ALA A 86 -6.11 -6.41 -1.84
CA ALA A 86 -6.22 -5.62 -3.07
C ALA A 86 -6.30 -6.57 -4.27
N GLY A 87 -7.47 -6.69 -4.88
CA GLY A 87 -7.71 -7.73 -5.89
C GLY A 87 -7.44 -9.13 -5.33
N ASP A 88 -6.55 -9.88 -5.98
CA ASP A 88 -6.11 -11.22 -5.54
C ASP A 88 -4.95 -11.18 -4.52
N LEU A 89 -4.36 -10.01 -4.27
CA LEU A 89 -3.29 -9.84 -3.29
C LEU A 89 -3.87 -9.81 -1.88
N SER A 90 -3.29 -10.63 -0.99
CA SER A 90 -3.67 -10.73 0.42
C SER A 90 -2.40 -10.73 1.28
N LEU A 91 -2.22 -9.70 2.10
CA LEU A 91 -1.06 -9.53 2.99
C LEU A 91 -1.51 -9.34 4.44
N THR A 92 -0.82 -9.94 5.40
CA THR A 92 -1.04 -9.69 6.83
C THR A 92 -0.02 -8.67 7.33
N ALA A 93 -0.44 -7.81 8.26
CA ALA A 93 0.45 -6.94 9.01
C ALA A 93 0.18 -7.04 10.50
N THR A 94 1.23 -6.84 11.29
CA THR A 94 1.18 -6.71 12.73
C THR A 94 1.23 -5.23 13.12
N LEU A 95 0.25 -4.76 13.90
CA LEU A 95 0.25 -3.39 14.43
C LEU A 95 1.33 -3.22 15.50
N VAL A 96 1.96 -2.03 15.52
CA VAL A 96 2.87 -1.65 16.61
C VAL A 96 2.05 -1.23 17.84
N ASP A 97 2.58 -1.43 19.04
CA ASP A 97 1.96 -0.97 20.29
C ASP A 97 2.14 0.54 20.43
N SER A 98 1.15 1.31 19.94
CA SER A 98 1.16 2.78 20.03
C SER A 98 -0.24 3.38 19.94
N PRO A 99 -0.47 4.58 20.53
CA PRO A 99 -1.76 5.28 20.42
C PRO A 99 -2.18 5.60 18.97
N THR A 100 -1.22 5.80 18.07
CA THR A 100 -1.49 6.09 16.65
C THR A 100 -1.95 4.82 15.92
N ALA A 101 -1.34 3.67 16.19
CA ALA A 101 -1.77 2.37 15.67
C ALA A 101 -3.14 1.97 16.21
N ASP A 102 -3.44 2.24 17.49
CA ASP A 102 -4.76 2.02 18.08
C ASP A 102 -5.83 2.88 17.41
N ALA A 103 -5.54 4.16 17.15
CA ALA A 103 -6.43 5.06 16.44
C ALA A 103 -6.68 4.61 14.99
N PHE A 104 -5.67 4.04 14.33
CA PHE A 104 -5.81 3.44 13.01
C PHE A 104 -6.71 2.20 13.05
N ALA A 105 -6.45 1.29 14.01
CA ALA A 105 -7.24 0.07 14.20
C ALA A 105 -8.73 0.36 14.47
N ALA A 106 -9.02 1.44 15.20
CA ALA A 106 -10.39 1.87 15.50
C ALA A 106 -11.20 2.30 14.26
N GLN A 107 -10.54 2.58 13.13
CA GLN A 107 -11.20 2.93 11.87
C GLN A 107 -11.43 1.71 10.96
N LEU A 108 -10.98 0.52 11.35
CA LEU A 108 -11.14 -0.71 10.55
C LEU A 108 -12.52 -1.36 10.78
N PRO A 109 -13.11 -2.01 9.75
CA PRO A 109 -12.59 -2.15 8.41
C PRO A 109 -12.74 -0.88 7.56
N MET A 110 -11.81 -0.66 6.64
CA MET A 110 -11.89 0.40 5.64
C MET A 110 -11.56 -0.13 4.24
N THR A 111 -12.09 0.53 3.22
CA THR A 111 -11.76 0.30 1.81
C THR A 111 -11.44 1.65 1.18
N VAL A 112 -10.26 1.77 0.61
CA VAL A 112 -9.70 3.04 0.12
C VAL A 112 -8.93 2.82 -1.19
N PRO A 113 -8.96 3.77 -2.13
CA PRO A 113 -8.10 3.72 -3.30
C PRO A 113 -6.65 4.02 -2.89
N ILE A 114 -5.70 3.34 -3.54
CA ILE A 114 -4.26 3.55 -3.34
C ILE A 114 -3.62 4.19 -4.57
N SER A 115 -2.54 4.92 -4.36
CA SER A 115 -1.70 5.43 -5.45
C SER A 115 -0.24 5.11 -5.19
N ASP A 116 0.54 4.93 -6.25
CA ASP A 116 1.98 4.80 -6.18
C ASP A 116 2.63 6.16 -5.90
N HIS A 117 3.53 6.19 -4.92
CA HIS A 117 4.37 7.34 -4.67
C HIS A 117 5.84 7.00 -4.84
N ALA A 118 6.49 7.72 -5.77
CA ALA A 118 7.91 7.67 -6.03
C ALA A 118 8.49 6.26 -6.28
N SER A 119 7.68 5.31 -6.75
CA SER A 119 8.07 3.91 -6.93
C SER A 119 8.67 3.28 -5.65
N THR A 120 8.20 3.72 -4.48
CA THR A 120 8.72 3.34 -3.16
C THR A 120 7.61 2.82 -2.24
N GLU A 121 6.44 3.45 -2.31
CA GLU A 121 5.33 3.19 -1.38
C GLU A 121 3.98 3.27 -2.11
N LYS A 122 2.98 2.58 -1.57
CA LYS A 122 1.57 2.85 -1.89
C LYS A 122 1.00 3.76 -0.81
N VAL A 123 0.29 4.81 -1.23
CA VAL A 123 -0.31 5.79 -0.30
C VAL A 123 -1.83 5.74 -0.36
N PHE A 124 -2.47 5.96 0.78
CA PHE A 124 -3.91 6.17 0.89
C PHE A 124 -4.24 7.10 2.05
N TYR A 125 -5.48 7.59 2.11
CA TYR A 125 -5.96 8.43 3.20
C TYR A 125 -6.93 7.65 4.08
N PRO A 126 -6.69 7.55 5.41
CA PRO A 126 -7.67 6.99 6.33
C PRO A 126 -8.93 7.89 6.41
N PRO A 127 -10.09 7.35 6.82
CA PRO A 127 -11.34 8.11 6.96
C PRO A 127 -11.24 9.36 7.85
N ALA A 128 -10.37 9.33 8.86
CA ALA A 128 -10.07 10.47 9.71
C ALA A 128 -8.57 10.51 10.06
N GLU A 129 -8.05 11.72 10.31
CA GLU A 129 -6.69 11.92 10.80
C GLU A 129 -6.41 11.12 12.08
N LEU A 130 -5.20 10.59 12.19
CA LEU A 130 -4.76 9.81 13.35
C LEU A 130 -4.11 10.69 14.41
N SER A 131 -4.33 10.36 15.68
CA SER A 131 -3.64 11.02 16.78
C SER A 131 -2.14 10.71 16.73
N THR A 132 -1.31 11.74 16.78
CA THR A 132 0.16 11.64 16.87
C THR A 132 0.66 11.82 18.31
N GLN A 133 -0.22 11.66 19.31
CA GLN A 133 0.17 11.81 20.71
C GLN A 133 1.21 10.75 21.10
N GLY A 134 2.38 11.21 21.55
CA GLY A 134 3.48 10.32 21.94
C GLY A 134 4.22 9.69 20.75
N ALA A 135 3.90 10.09 19.52
CA ALA A 135 4.62 9.64 18.33
C ALA A 135 6.07 10.16 18.30
N PRO A 136 7.00 9.43 17.66
CA PRO A 136 8.36 9.94 17.43
C PRO A 136 8.33 11.18 16.53
N GLU A 137 9.42 11.95 16.55
CA GLU A 137 9.56 13.11 15.65
C GLU A 137 9.57 12.72 14.17
N GLY A 138 10.01 11.49 13.86
CA GLY A 138 10.01 10.92 12.53
C GLY A 138 10.43 9.46 12.57
N TYR A 139 10.45 8.83 11.41
CA TYR A 139 10.72 7.40 11.25
C TYR A 139 11.48 7.14 9.95
N GLU A 140 12.35 6.14 9.95
CA GLU A 140 13.05 5.61 8.76
C GLU A 140 12.44 4.26 8.41
N PRO A 141 11.50 4.21 7.46
CA PRO A 141 10.79 2.98 7.15
C PRO A 141 11.62 2.06 6.25
N SER A 142 11.51 0.77 6.51
CA SER A 142 12.03 -0.28 5.62
C SER A 142 10.92 -0.85 4.75
N ALA A 143 11.28 -1.57 3.69
CA ALA A 143 10.33 -2.36 2.93
C ALA A 143 9.53 -3.30 3.87
N GLY A 144 8.20 -3.22 3.78
CA GLY A 144 7.28 -3.94 4.65
C GLY A 144 6.64 -3.08 5.74
N ASP A 145 7.14 -1.87 6.02
CA ASP A 145 6.56 -1.02 7.04
C ASP A 145 5.29 -0.29 6.52
N LEU A 146 4.36 -0.03 7.45
CA LEU A 146 3.27 0.92 7.27
C LEU A 146 3.52 2.09 8.20
N ALA A 147 3.43 3.32 7.69
CA ALA A 147 3.59 4.52 8.50
C ALA A 147 2.55 5.60 8.14
N TYR A 148 2.10 6.32 9.16
CA TYR A 148 1.28 7.51 9.01
C TYR A 148 2.17 8.73 8.82
N TYR A 149 1.95 9.50 7.75
CA TYR A 149 2.64 10.76 7.54
C TYR A 149 1.78 11.92 8.03
N SER A 150 2.04 12.33 9.26
CA SER A 150 1.25 13.35 9.97
C SER A 150 1.12 14.71 9.26
N PRO A 151 2.09 15.21 8.47
CA PRO A 151 1.94 16.51 7.80
C PRO A 151 0.82 16.57 6.75
N TRP A 152 0.41 15.42 6.17
CA TRP A 152 -0.67 15.36 5.18
C TRP A 152 -1.84 14.45 5.58
N GLY A 153 -1.64 13.62 6.60
CA GLY A 153 -2.67 12.71 7.06
C GLY A 153 -2.87 11.47 6.20
N ASN A 154 -1.89 11.09 5.37
CA ASN A 154 -1.92 9.84 4.60
C ASN A 154 -1.17 8.71 5.32
N VAL A 155 -1.47 7.47 4.94
CA VAL A 155 -0.71 6.28 5.31
C VAL A 155 0.07 5.81 4.09
N ALA A 156 1.33 5.46 4.30
CA ALA A 156 2.22 4.85 3.33
C ALA A 156 2.45 3.37 3.67
N VAL A 157 2.37 2.50 2.66
CA VAL A 157 2.74 1.08 2.71
C VAL A 157 4.01 0.90 1.88
N TYR A 158 5.14 0.74 2.55
CA TYR A 158 6.46 0.70 1.92
C TYR A 158 6.74 -0.67 1.30
N TYR A 159 7.10 -0.69 0.02
CA TYR A 159 7.62 -1.88 -0.66
C TYR A 159 9.10 -1.74 -1.07
N GLN A 160 9.69 -0.58 -0.78
CA GLN A 160 11.13 -0.30 -0.78
C GLN A 160 11.51 0.41 0.52
N ASP A 161 12.79 0.42 0.84
CA ASP A 161 13.31 1.24 1.95
C ASP A 161 13.20 2.73 1.62
N PHE A 162 13.04 3.56 2.64
CA PHE A 162 13.04 5.01 2.48
C PHE A 162 13.80 5.71 3.61
N ALA A 163 14.29 6.91 3.33
CA ALA A 163 15.07 7.66 4.29
C ALA A 163 14.21 8.18 5.45
N TRP A 164 14.85 8.38 6.60
CA TRP A 164 14.23 9.02 7.75
C TRP A 164 13.51 10.32 7.34
N SER A 165 12.26 10.46 7.76
CA SER A 165 11.48 11.66 7.49
C SER A 165 10.71 12.11 8.74
N ARG A 166 10.76 13.42 8.97
CA ARG A 166 10.02 14.07 10.05
C ARG A 166 8.52 13.91 9.84
N GLY A 167 7.81 13.54 10.89
CA GLY A 167 6.35 13.38 10.89
C GLY A 167 5.86 12.01 10.41
N LEU A 168 6.75 11.09 10.00
CA LEU A 168 6.39 9.69 9.83
C LEU A 168 6.25 9.01 11.19
N VAL A 169 5.16 8.28 11.37
CA VAL A 169 4.80 7.55 12.59
C VAL A 169 4.55 6.08 12.23
N PRO A 170 5.31 5.11 12.77
CA PRO A 170 5.10 3.70 12.44
C PRO A 170 3.72 3.22 12.92
N LEU A 171 3.03 2.44 12.09
CA LEU A 171 1.70 1.88 12.37
C LEU A 171 1.71 0.36 12.45
N ALA A 172 2.29 -0.29 11.45
CA ALA A 172 2.28 -1.73 11.33
C ALA A 172 3.50 -2.20 10.55
N ARG A 173 3.77 -3.50 10.58
CA ARG A 173 4.75 -4.16 9.72
C ARG A 173 4.11 -5.36 9.06
N LEU A 174 4.28 -5.47 7.75
CA LEU A 174 3.87 -6.64 6.98
C LEU A 174 4.63 -7.88 7.46
N ASP A 175 3.91 -8.98 7.62
CA ASP A 175 4.48 -10.26 8.07
C ASP A 175 5.10 -11.06 6.90
N GLY A 176 4.97 -10.56 5.67
CA GLY A 176 5.40 -11.21 4.44
C GLY A 176 6.07 -10.27 3.44
N ASP A 177 6.27 -10.77 2.22
CA ASP A 177 6.96 -10.03 1.14
C ASP A 177 6.09 -8.86 0.63
N PRO A 178 6.59 -7.60 0.70
CA PRO A 178 5.87 -6.45 0.19
C PRO A 178 6.01 -6.26 -1.33
N ALA A 179 6.92 -6.98 -2.01
CA ALA A 179 7.22 -6.76 -3.43
C ALA A 179 5.99 -6.75 -4.36
N PRO A 180 4.95 -7.59 -4.16
CA PRO A 180 3.75 -7.55 -5.00
C PRO A 180 2.97 -6.23 -4.96
N LEU A 181 3.17 -5.39 -3.95
CA LEU A 181 2.55 -4.06 -3.88
C LEU A 181 3.00 -3.19 -5.06
N ALA A 182 4.26 -3.30 -5.50
CA ALA A 182 4.81 -2.48 -6.58
C ALA A 182 4.02 -2.58 -7.88
N ASP A 183 3.45 -3.77 -8.15
CA ASP A 183 2.73 -4.07 -9.38
C ASP A 183 1.25 -3.64 -9.34
N LEU A 184 0.74 -3.19 -8.19
CA LEU A 184 -0.63 -2.70 -8.09
C LEU A 184 -0.79 -1.37 -8.85
N PRO A 185 -1.78 -1.25 -9.76
CA PRO A 185 -2.05 0.00 -10.44
C PRO A 185 -2.61 1.06 -9.47
N ASP A 186 -2.46 2.33 -9.86
CA ASP A 186 -3.16 3.42 -9.18
C ASP A 186 -4.68 3.20 -9.19
N ASP A 187 -5.34 3.77 -8.18
CA ASP A 187 -6.77 3.65 -7.92
C ASP A 187 -7.25 2.21 -7.63
N THR A 188 -6.31 1.28 -7.34
CA THR A 188 -6.68 -0.03 -6.82
C THR A 188 -7.32 0.11 -5.44
N GLU A 189 -8.48 -0.50 -5.25
CA GLU A 189 -9.14 -0.55 -3.95
C GLU A 189 -8.37 -1.49 -3.00
N LEU A 190 -7.86 -0.93 -1.91
CA LEU A 190 -7.27 -1.66 -0.79
C LEU A 190 -8.29 -1.74 0.35
N THR A 191 -8.68 -2.96 0.71
CA THR A 191 -9.46 -3.21 1.93
C THR A 191 -8.53 -3.61 3.07
N ILE A 192 -8.72 -2.99 4.23
CA ILE A 192 -7.97 -3.25 5.45
C ILE A 192 -8.96 -3.63 6.55
N ALA A 193 -8.73 -4.74 7.24
CA ALA A 193 -9.59 -5.22 8.30
C ALA A 193 -8.78 -5.86 9.44
N LEU A 194 -9.32 -5.88 10.66
CA LEU A 194 -8.76 -6.68 11.76
C LEU A 194 -8.79 -8.18 11.40
N ARG A 195 -7.76 -8.92 11.79
CA ARG A 195 -7.63 -10.37 11.60
C ARG A 195 -8.17 -11.19 12.77
#